data_AF-A0A7W1SCU8-F1
#
_entry.id   AF-A0A7W1SCU8-F1
#
_cell.length_a   1.000
_cell.length_b   1.000
_cell.length_c   1.000
_cell.angle_alpha   90.00
_cell.angle_beta   90.00
_cell.angle_gamma   90.00
#
_symmetry.space_group_name_H-M   'P 1'
#
loop_
_entity.id
_entity.type
_entity.pdbx_description
1 polymer ?
#
loop_
_entity_poly.entity_id
_entity_poly.type
_entity_poly.pdbx_seq_one_letter_code
_entity_poly.pdbx_strand_id
1 'polypeptide(L)' 'MKFTYYGHACFSVEVAGKTLLFDPFITPNPLARDVD' A
#
# COMPACT_ATOMS: atom_id res chain seq x y z
N MET A 1 -4.36 -14.49 -7.54
CA MET A 1 -4.89 -13.52 -6.58
C MET A 1 -4.25 -13.81 -5.25
N LYS A 2 -3.44 -12.90 -4.70
CA LYS A 2 -2.72 -13.09 -3.44
C LYS A 2 -3.04 -11.93 -2.51
N PHE A 3 -3.41 -12.22 -1.28
CA PHE A 3 -3.71 -11.21 -0.25
C PHE A 3 -2.59 -11.17 0.77
N THR A 4 -2.18 -9.97 1.17
CA THR A 4 -1.18 -9.75 2.24
C THR A 4 -1.72 -8.72 3.22
N TYR A 5 -1.71 -9.05 4.51
CA TYR A 5 -2.15 -8.16 5.59
C TYR A 5 -0.95 -7.64 6.36
N TYR A 6 -0.88 -6.31 6.55
CA TYR A 6 0.24 -5.64 7.23
C TYR A 6 -0.12 -5.12 8.63
N GLY A 7 -1.40 -5.20 9.02
CA GLY A 7 -1.91 -4.67 10.29
C GLY A 7 -2.81 -3.44 10.10
N HIS A 8 -3.64 -3.16 11.10
CA HIS A 8 -4.68 -2.14 11.04
C HIS A 8 -5.58 -2.29 9.80
N ALA A 9 -5.72 -1.25 8.97
CA ALA A 9 -6.44 -1.32 7.70
C ALA A 9 -5.49 -1.38 6.49
N CYS A 10 -4.19 -1.60 6.72
CA CYS A 10 -3.18 -1.74 5.67
C CYS A 10 -3.11 -3.18 5.13
N PHE A 11 -3.39 -3.33 3.85
CA PHE A 11 -3.29 -4.62 3.15
C PHE A 11 -2.98 -4.42 1.67
N SER A 12 -2.50 -5.49 1.01
CA SER A 12 -2.32 -5.50 -0.44
C SER A 12 -2.98 -6.70 -1.10
N VAL A 13 -3.34 -6.51 -2.37
CA VAL A 13 -3.89 -7.54 -3.25
C VAL A 13 -3.05 -7.59 -4.52
N GLU A 14 -2.51 -8.76 -4.81
CA GLU A 14 -1.87 -9.06 -6.08
C GLU A 14 -2.89 -9.67 -7.04
N VAL A 15 -3.16 -8.97 -8.13
CA VAL A 15 -4.12 -9.36 -9.16
C VAL A 15 -3.62 -8.94 -10.54
N ALA A 16 -3.78 -9.81 -11.54
CA ALA A 16 -3.33 -9.57 -12.92
C ALA A 16 -1.85 -9.10 -13.04
N GLY A 17 -0.97 -9.61 -12.16
CA GLY A 17 0.44 -9.22 -12.10
C GLY A 17 0.69 -7.78 -11.62
N LYS A 18 -0.33 -7.14 -11.01
CA LYS A 18 -0.24 -5.84 -10.36
C LYS A 18 -0.46 -6.01 -8.86
N THR A 19 0.24 -5.19 -8.08
CA THR A 19 0.05 -5.09 -6.64
C THR A 19 -0.72 -3.82 -6.32
N LEU A 20 -1.91 -3.98 -5.76
CA LEU A 20 -2.75 -2.89 -5.26
C LEU A 20 -2.51 -2.80 -3.74
N LEU A 21 -2.09 -1.64 -3.25
CA LEU A 21 -1.83 -1.38 -1.83
C LEU A 21 -2.90 -0.45 -1.28
N PHE A 22 -3.47 -0.80 -0.13
CA PHE A 22 -4.56 -0.09 0.52
C PHE A 22 -4.12 0.41 1.89
N ASP A 23 -4.56 1.63 2.22
CA ASP A 23 -4.32 2.34 3.49
C ASP A 23 -2.89 2.19 4.03
N PRO A 24 -1.89 2.67 3.27
CA PRO A 24 -0.52 2.39 3.62
C PRO A 24 -0.09 3.28 4.80
N PHE A 25 0.14 2.65 5.95
CA PHE A 25 0.80 3.27 7.10
C PHE A 25 2.29 3.47 6.82
N ILE A 26 2.62 4.40 5.91
CA ILE A 26 4.00 4.74 5.56
C ILE A 26 4.44 5.95 6.40
N THR A 27 5.62 5.85 7.00
CA THR A 27 6.32 7.03 7.50
C THR A 27 6.48 8.05 6.37
N PRO A 28 6.35 9.37 6.62
CA PRO A 28 6.37 10.37 5.57
C PRO A 28 7.55 10.18 4.61
N ASN A 29 7.25 9.99 3.33
CA ASN A 29 8.28 9.90 2.30
C ASN A 29 8.71 11.34 1.93
N PRO A 30 9.94 11.77 2.25
CA PRO A 30 10.38 13.14 1.97
C PRO A 30 10.43 13.47 0.47
N LEU A 31 10.43 12.44 -0.40
CA LEU A 31 10.40 12.58 -1.86
C LEU A 31 8.98 12.74 -2.41
N ALA A 32 7.95 12.37 -1.64
CA ALA A 32 6.54 12.50 -2.03
C ALA A 32 5.85 13.65 -1.28
N ARG A 33 6.64 14.64 -0.84
CA ARG A 33 6.16 15.77 -0.03
C ARG A 33 5.09 16.63 -0.70
N ASP A 34 5.00 16.59 -2.03
CA ASP A 34 4.15 17.44 -2.86
C ASP A 34 2.96 16.67 -3.48
N VAL A 35 2.72 15.43 -3.06
CA VAL A 35 1.60 14.61 -3.52
C VAL A 35 0.52 14.63 -2.45
N ASP A 36 -0.61 15.26 -2.75
CA ASP A 36 -1.84 15.32 -1.92
C ASP A 36 -2.84 14.24 -2.39
#